data_AF-A0AAF5Q6P3-F1
#
_entry.id   AF-A0AAF5Q6P3-F1
#
_cell.length_a   1.000
_cell.length_b   1.000
_cell.length_c   1.000
_cell.angle_alpha   90.00
_cell.angle_beta   90.00
_cell.angle_gamma   90.00
#
_symmetry.space_group_name_H-M   'P 1'
#
loop_
_entity.id
_entity.type
_entity.pdbx_description
1 polymer ?
#
loop_
_entity_poly.entity_id
_entity_poly.type
_entity_poly.pdbx_seq_one_letter_code
_entity_poly.pdbx_strand_id
1 'polypeptide(L)'
;MKLFQLLNDRNALQVVSGYDIAPENYGVIRRLLKEKYGNSSTITTIPYKELQSIKGNERDWKQVIENLERVLRQLEALGEEMEHSSIENMTEGKLPRWILNKVYEQKKAERTWSTSKLKELLLEVANMNE
;
A
#
# COMPACT_ATOMS: atom_id res chain seq x y z
N MET A 1 -2.36 16.25 -12.59
CA MET A 1 -2.16 15.37 -13.76
C MET A 1 -1.85 13.93 -13.32
N LYS A 2 -2.80 13.22 -12.68
CA LYS A 2 -2.63 11.80 -12.26
C LYS A 2 -3.84 10.89 -12.54
N LEU A 3 -5.01 11.45 -12.84
CA LEU A 3 -6.21 10.67 -13.20
C LEU A 3 -6.16 10.13 -14.65
N PHE A 4 -5.58 10.88 -15.58
CA PHE A 4 -5.51 10.46 -17.00
C PHE A 4 -4.57 9.28 -17.27
N GLN A 5 -3.49 9.12 -16.50
CA GLN A 5 -2.55 8.00 -16.68
C GLN A 5 -3.12 6.65 -16.21
N LEU A 6 -4.19 6.65 -15.41
CA LEU A 6 -4.90 5.44 -14.98
C LEU A 6 -6.05 5.03 -15.92
N LEU A 7 -6.39 5.86 -16.92
CA LEU A 7 -7.53 5.66 -17.83
C LEU A 7 -7.10 5.31 -19.26
N ASN A 8 -6.00 4.56 -19.44
CA ASN A 8 -5.53 4.12 -20.77
C ASN A 8 -6.38 3.00 -21.40
N ASP A 9 -7.58 2.76 -20.87
CA ASP A 9 -8.56 1.86 -21.47
C ASP A 9 -9.64 2.71 -22.14
N ARG A 10 -9.82 2.59 -23.48
CA ARG A 10 -10.81 3.37 -24.26
C ARG A 10 -12.22 3.31 -23.66
N ASN A 11 -12.52 2.24 -22.91
CA ASN A 11 -13.80 2.03 -22.25
C ASN A 11 -14.02 2.92 -21.02
N ALA A 12 -12.96 3.24 -20.26
CA ALA A 12 -13.07 4.06 -19.05
C ALA A 12 -13.26 5.55 -19.39
N LEU A 13 -12.69 6.00 -20.52
CA LEU A 13 -12.91 7.35 -21.06
C LEU A 13 -14.38 7.58 -21.44
N GLN A 14 -15.05 6.55 -21.98
CA GLN A 14 -16.47 6.61 -22.36
C GLN A 14 -17.43 6.74 -21.15
N VAL A 15 -17.00 6.29 -19.98
CA VAL A 15 -17.79 6.35 -18.73
C VAL A 15 -17.78 7.75 -18.14
N VAL A 16 -16.68 8.47 -18.35
CA VAL A 16 -16.47 9.80 -17.81
C VAL A 16 -16.75 10.92 -18.81
N SER A 17 -16.92 10.59 -20.11
CA SER A 17 -17.15 11.57 -21.18
C SER A 17 -18.49 12.31 -21.09
N GLY A 18 -19.43 11.84 -20.26
CA GLY A 18 -20.69 12.53 -19.99
C GLY A 18 -20.64 13.50 -18.80
N TYR A 19 -19.48 13.65 -18.16
CA TYR A 19 -19.30 14.52 -16.99
C TYR A 19 -18.30 15.63 -17.30
N ASP A 20 -18.63 16.85 -16.87
CA ASP A 20 -17.68 17.96 -16.92
C ASP A 20 -16.52 17.72 -15.94
N ILE A 21 -15.31 18.17 -16.31
CA ILE A 21 -14.14 18.13 -15.44
C ILE A 21 -14.26 19.24 -14.40
N ALA A 22 -15.10 18.99 -13.40
CA ALA A 22 -15.42 19.90 -12.32
C ALA A 22 -15.31 19.17 -10.96
N PRO A 23 -14.86 19.84 -9.88
CA PRO A 23 -14.71 19.24 -8.55
C PRO A 23 -15.93 18.47 -8.05
N GLU A 24 -17.12 18.96 -8.39
CA GLU A 24 -18.42 18.41 -8.01
C GLU A 24 -18.67 17.03 -8.63
N ASN A 25 -18.08 16.76 -9.80
CA ASN A 25 -18.25 15.51 -10.54
C ASN A 25 -17.25 14.43 -10.13
N TYR A 26 -16.15 14.76 -9.44
CA TYR A 26 -15.10 13.80 -9.10
C TYR A 26 -15.57 12.66 -8.21
N GLY A 27 -16.48 12.92 -7.26
CA GLY A 27 -17.04 11.89 -6.39
C GLY A 27 -17.85 10.86 -7.18
N VAL A 28 -18.69 11.34 -8.11
CA VAL A 28 -19.56 10.52 -8.97
C VAL A 28 -18.72 9.72 -9.97
N ILE A 29 -17.76 10.37 -10.65
CA ILE A 29 -16.83 9.72 -11.58
C ILE A 29 -16.03 8.61 -10.88
N ARG A 30 -15.48 8.89 -9.69
CA ARG A 30 -14.73 7.91 -8.91
C ARG A 30 -15.60 6.71 -8.54
N ARG A 31 -16.85 6.94 -8.12
CA ARG A 31 -17.80 5.87 -7.80
C ARG A 31 -18.12 5.03 -9.03
N LEU A 32 -18.47 5.63 -10.16
CA LEU A 32 -18.81 4.92 -11.40
C LEU A 32 -17.65 4.09 -11.95
N LEU A 33 -16.44 4.62 -11.92
CA LEU A 33 -15.24 3.87 -12.30
C LEU A 33 -14.99 2.70 -11.34
N LYS A 34 -15.17 2.91 -10.03
CA LYS A 34 -15.06 1.85 -9.01
C LYS A 34 -16.17 0.80 -9.15
N GLU A 35 -17.39 1.16 -9.51
CA GLU A 35 -18.49 0.21 -9.73
C GLU A 35 -18.31 -0.59 -11.02
N LYS A 36 -17.86 0.06 -12.10
CA LYS A 36 -17.74 -0.57 -13.42
C LYS A 36 -16.45 -1.36 -13.62
N TYR A 37 -15.34 -0.91 -13.02
CA TYR A 37 -14.02 -1.53 -13.16
C TYR A 37 -13.42 -1.99 -11.84
N GLY A 38 -13.96 -1.55 -10.71
CA GLY A 38 -13.49 -1.94 -9.41
C GLY A 38 -14.04 -3.30 -8.99
N ASN A 39 -13.51 -4.35 -9.62
CA ASN A 39 -13.61 -5.67 -9.00
C ASN A 39 -12.74 -5.64 -7.73
N SER A 40 -13.38 -5.43 -6.58
CA SER A 40 -12.69 -5.26 -5.28
C SER A 40 -11.70 -6.40 -5.03
N SER A 41 -12.06 -7.63 -5.42
CA SER A 41 -11.18 -8.80 -5.32
C SER A 41 -9.92 -8.68 -6.19
N THR A 42 -10.01 -8.08 -7.38
CA THR A 42 -8.86 -7.91 -8.29
C THR A 42 -7.99 -6.72 -7.87
N ILE A 43 -8.61 -5.64 -7.40
CA ILE A 43 -7.90 -4.42 -6.96
C ILE A 43 -7.03 -4.72 -5.74
N THR A 44 -7.52 -5.49 -4.77
CA THR A 44 -6.75 -5.84 -3.56
C THR A 44 -5.74 -6.95 -3.83
N THR A 45 -6.03 -7.86 -4.76
CA THR A 45 -5.10 -8.91 -5.20
C THR A 45 -3.77 -8.35 -5.73
N ILE A 46 -3.76 -7.19 -6.40
CA ILE A 46 -2.53 -6.62 -6.97
C ILE A 46 -1.54 -6.22 -5.86
N PRO A 47 -1.87 -5.36 -4.89
CA PRO A 47 -1.00 -5.05 -3.76
C PRO A 47 -0.58 -6.28 -2.94
N TYR A 48 -1.49 -7.25 -2.71
CA TYR A 48 -1.11 -8.48 -2.01
C TYR A 48 -0.10 -9.33 -2.79
N LYS A 49 -0.29 -9.51 -4.10
CA LYS A 49 0.68 -10.20 -4.95
C LYS A 49 2.02 -9.47 -4.98
N GLU A 50 1.97 -8.14 -5.00
CA GLU A 50 3.16 -7.31 -4.95
C GLU A 50 3.91 -7.53 -3.63
N LEU A 51 3.22 -7.43 -2.48
CA LEU A 51 3.76 -7.68 -1.14
C LEU A 51 4.42 -9.06 -1.05
N GLN A 52 3.77 -10.09 -1.59
CA GLN A 52 4.32 -11.45 -1.64
C GLN A 52 5.59 -11.54 -2.49
N SER A 53 5.63 -10.83 -3.62
CA SER A 53 6.73 -10.86 -4.59
C SER A 53 7.97 -10.06 -4.17
N ILE A 54 7.84 -9.08 -3.27
CA ILE A 54 8.97 -8.33 -2.72
C ILE A 54 9.97 -9.34 -2.15
N LYS A 55 11.24 -9.23 -2.56
CA LYS A 55 12.31 -10.06 -2.00
C LYS A 55 13.08 -9.23 -0.98
N GLY A 56 13.34 -9.82 0.18
CA GLY A 56 14.25 -9.22 1.15
C GLY A 56 15.65 -9.08 0.56
N ASN A 57 16.31 -7.96 0.86
CA ASN A 57 17.66 -7.68 0.41
C ASN A 57 18.37 -6.84 1.50
N GLU A 58 19.46 -7.38 2.05
CA GLU A 58 20.25 -6.72 3.10
C GLU A 58 21.04 -5.52 2.57
N ARG A 59 21.48 -5.55 1.30
CA ARG A 59 22.28 -4.48 0.69
C ARG A 59 21.40 -3.32 0.22
N ASP A 60 20.31 -3.65 -0.47
CA ASP A 60 19.35 -2.66 -1.01
C ASP A 60 18.13 -2.52 -0.08
N TRP A 61 18.36 -2.57 1.23
CA TRP A 61 17.30 -2.57 2.23
C TRP A 61 16.39 -1.35 2.12
N LYS A 62 16.93 -0.18 1.78
CA LYS A 62 16.16 1.05 1.58
C LYS A 62 15.07 0.88 0.53
N GLN A 63 15.43 0.29 -0.61
CA GLN A 63 14.48 0.03 -1.69
C GLN A 63 13.41 -0.98 -1.27
N VAL A 64 13.77 -1.97 -0.45
CA VAL A 64 12.81 -2.92 0.12
C VAL A 64 11.83 -2.21 1.05
N ILE A 65 12.31 -1.33 1.93
CA ILE A 65 11.45 -0.56 2.85
C ILE A 65 10.51 0.38 2.10
N GLU A 66 11.00 1.13 1.12
CA GLU A 66 10.18 2.01 0.29
C GLU A 66 9.06 1.26 -0.44
N ASN A 67 9.38 0.08 -1.00
CA ASN A 67 8.39 -0.76 -1.66
C ASN A 67 7.36 -1.31 -0.67
N LEU A 68 7.79 -1.76 0.52
CA LEU A 68 6.88 -2.23 1.57
C LEU A 68 5.95 -1.10 2.03
N GLU A 69 6.47 0.09 2.35
CA GLU A 69 5.68 1.26 2.73
C GLU A 69 4.64 1.59 1.66
N ARG A 70 5.08 1.67 0.40
CA ARG A 70 4.20 1.98 -0.72
C ARG A 70 3.04 1.00 -0.81
N VAL A 71 3.31 -0.30 -0.70
CA VAL A 71 2.29 -1.35 -0.80
C VAL A 71 1.36 -1.33 0.40
N LEU A 72 1.88 -1.16 1.62
CA LEU A 72 1.08 -1.06 2.84
C LEU A 72 0.14 0.16 2.81
N ARG A 73 0.60 1.30 2.28
CA ARG A 73 -0.24 2.49 2.06
C ARG A 73 -1.33 2.25 1.02
N GLN A 74 -1.05 1.47 -0.03
CA GLN A 74 -2.07 1.09 -1.01
C GLN A 74 -3.13 0.17 -0.40
N LEU A 75 -2.74 -0.84 0.37
CA LEU A 75 -3.66 -1.73 1.07
C LEU A 75 -4.58 -0.94 2.02
N GLU A 76 -4.02 -0.04 2.82
CA GLU A 76 -4.78 0.84 3.70
C GLU A 76 -5.75 1.75 2.94
N ALA A 77 -5.31 2.35 1.82
CA ALA A 77 -6.17 3.19 0.98
C ALA A 77 -7.34 2.42 0.33
N LEU A 78 -7.22 1.10 0.21
CA LEU A 78 -8.28 0.20 -0.26
C LEU A 78 -9.23 -0.22 0.87
N GLY A 79 -8.93 0.11 2.12
CA GLY A 79 -9.71 -0.27 3.30
C GLY A 79 -9.43 -1.68 3.78
N GLU A 80 -8.26 -2.25 3.45
CA GLU A 80 -7.84 -3.55 3.96
C GLU A 80 -7.61 -3.52 5.47
N GLU A 81 -7.89 -4.64 6.13
CA GLU A 81 -7.67 -4.79 7.56
C GLU A 81 -6.17 -4.96 7.84
N MET A 82 -5.51 -3.83 8.12
CA MET A 82 -4.06 -3.79 8.34
C MET A 82 -3.61 -4.65 9.53
N GLU A 83 -4.46 -4.84 10.52
CA GLU A 83 -4.15 -5.60 11.74
C GLU A 83 -4.28 -7.12 11.56
N HIS A 84 -4.50 -7.58 10.32
CA HIS A 84 -4.47 -9.00 10.00
C HIS A 84 -3.02 -9.53 10.05
N SER A 85 -2.79 -10.58 10.86
CA SER A 85 -1.48 -11.19 11.10
C SER A 85 -0.71 -11.59 9.82
N SER A 86 -1.41 -11.83 8.71
CA SER A 86 -0.78 -12.14 7.43
C SER A 86 0.02 -10.96 6.84
N ILE A 87 -0.47 -9.72 6.96
CA ILE A 87 0.24 -8.54 6.44
C ILE A 87 1.52 -8.32 7.24
N GLU A 88 1.43 -8.43 8.56
CA GLU A 88 2.56 -8.33 9.48
C GLU A 88 3.63 -9.39 9.16
N ASN A 89 3.24 -10.67 9.10
CA ASN A 89 4.17 -11.77 8.81
C ASN A 89 4.83 -11.64 7.43
N MET A 90 4.08 -11.24 6.40
CA MET A 90 4.63 -11.02 5.07
C MET A 90 5.64 -9.86 5.08
N THR A 91 5.32 -8.77 5.78
CA THR A 91 6.20 -7.60 5.89
C THR A 91 7.48 -7.96 6.62
N GLU A 92 7.38 -8.54 7.81
CA GLU A 92 8.54 -8.97 8.62
C GLU A 92 9.45 -9.95 7.86
N GLY A 93 8.87 -10.88 7.12
CA GLY A 93 9.63 -11.86 6.33
C GLY A 93 10.47 -11.25 5.20
N LYS A 94 10.26 -9.97 4.85
CA LYS A 94 11.08 -9.25 3.86
C LYS A 94 12.13 -8.34 4.50
N LEU A 95 12.06 -8.11 5.82
CA LEU A 95 12.94 -7.16 6.49
C LEU A 95 14.36 -7.73 6.66
N PRO A 96 15.39 -6.91 6.44
CA PRO A 96 16.74 -7.18 6.89
C PRO A 96 16.79 -7.53 8.37
N ARG A 97 17.74 -8.39 8.77
CA ARG A 97 17.83 -8.91 10.13
C ARG A 97 17.96 -7.81 11.18
N TRP A 98 18.71 -6.75 10.88
CA TRP A 98 18.92 -5.65 11.81
C TRP A 98 17.66 -4.79 12.03
N ILE A 99 16.80 -4.64 11.00
CA ILE A 99 15.50 -3.96 11.12
C ILE A 99 14.54 -4.86 11.90
N LEU A 100 14.51 -6.14 11.58
CA LEU A 100 13.67 -7.12 12.27
C LEU A 100 13.99 -7.19 13.77
N ASN A 101 15.27 -7.10 14.14
CA ASN A 101 15.67 -7.00 15.55
C ASN A 101 15.08 -5.75 16.22
N LYS A 102 15.09 -4.58 15.56
CA LYS A 102 14.46 -3.36 16.09
C LYS A 102 12.95 -3.54 16.29
N VAL A 103 12.28 -4.17 15.32
CA VAL A 103 10.85 -4.51 15.42
C VAL A 103 10.58 -5.39 16.65
N TYR A 104 11.38 -6.43 16.86
CA TYR A 104 11.22 -7.30 18.04
C TYR A 104 11.52 -6.61 19.37
N GLU A 105 12.49 -5.69 19.41
CA GLU A 105 12.74 -4.92 20.63
C GLU A 105 11.58 -3.98 20.96
N GLN A 106 10.98 -3.31 19.95
CA GLN A 106 9.77 -2.50 20.17
C GLN A 106 8.57 -3.37 20.59
N LYS A 107 8.36 -4.53 19.96
CA LYS A 107 7.33 -5.50 20.34
C LYS A 107 7.43 -5.95 21.81
N LYS A 108 8.65 -6.13 22.32
CA LYS A 108 8.87 -6.51 23.73
C LYS A 108 8.59 -5.35 24.69
N ALA A 109 8.94 -4.14 24.29
CA ALA A 109 8.77 -2.95 25.12
C ALA A 109 7.30 -2.50 25.20
N GLU A 110 6.51 -2.78 24.17
CA GLU A 110 5.15 -2.28 24.04
C GLU A 110 4.08 -3.32 24.37
N ARG A 111 3.02 -2.87 25.09
CA ARG A 111 1.89 -3.74 25.45
C ARG A 111 0.89 -3.97 24.31
N THR A 112 0.86 -3.09 23.31
CA THR A 112 -0.11 -3.11 22.21
C THR A 112 0.60 -2.90 20.87
N TRP A 113 1.19 -3.96 20.34
CA TRP A 113 1.78 -3.94 19.00
C TRP A 113 0.70 -3.94 17.91
N SER A 114 0.96 -3.26 16.79
CA SER A 114 0.05 -3.18 15.65
C SER A 114 0.81 -3.03 14.33
N THR A 115 0.19 -3.40 13.21
CA THR A 115 0.76 -3.18 11.87
C THR A 115 0.95 -1.70 11.58
N SER A 116 0.10 -0.85 12.15
CA SER A 116 0.24 0.61 12.07
C SER A 116 1.58 1.09 12.66
N LYS A 117 1.99 0.55 13.81
CA LYS A 117 3.29 0.86 14.43
C LYS A 117 4.47 0.29 13.65
N LEU A 118 4.31 -0.89 13.07
CA LEU A 118 5.30 -1.43 12.14
C LEU A 118 5.55 -0.44 11.00
N LYS A 119 4.50 0.14 10.39
CA LYS A 119 4.64 1.17 9.33
C LYS A 119 5.36 2.42 9.82
N GLU A 120 5.05 2.89 11.02
CA GLU A 120 5.74 4.05 11.63
C GLU A 120 7.24 3.77 11.79
N LEU A 121 7.62 2.61 12.33
CA LEU A 121 9.04 2.21 12.41
C LEU A 121 9.69 2.14 11.03
N LEU A 122 8.99 1.61 10.02
CA LEU A 122 9.54 1.54 8.66
C LEU A 122 9.78 2.93 8.06
N LEU A 123 8.89 3.88 8.31
CA LEU A 123 9.05 5.28 7.91
C LEU A 123 10.23 5.94 8.64
N GLU A 124 10.35 5.73 9.95
CA GLU A 124 11.50 6.22 10.72
C GLU A 124 12.81 5.68 10.14
N VAL A 125 12.88 4.36 9.93
CA VAL A 125 14.07 3.68 9.39
C VAL A 125 14.42 4.16 7.97
N ALA A 126 13.43 4.44 7.13
CA ALA A 126 13.64 5.05 5.82
C ALA A 126 14.26 6.46 5.92
N ASN A 127 13.82 7.25 6.92
CA ASN A 127 14.24 8.63 7.13
C ASN A 127 15.54 8.80 7.94
N MET A 128 16.10 7.74 8.54
CA MET A 128 17.30 7.80 9.40
C MET A 128 18.60 8.28 8.71
N ASN A 129 18.62 8.62 7.41
CA ASN A 129 19.83 9.02 6.68
C ASN A 129 19.60 10.08 5.58
N GLU A 130 18.72 11.06 5.80
CA GLU A 130 18.79 12.35 5.07
C GLU A 130 19.76 13.32 5.73
#